data_AF-A0A8J6ZRD2-F1
#
_entry.id   AF-A0A8J6ZRD2-F1
#
_cell.length_a   1.000
_cell.length_b   1.000
_cell.length_c   1.000
_cell.angle_alpha   90.00
_cell.angle_beta   90.00
_cell.angle_gamma   90.00
#
_symmetry.space_group_name_H-M   'P 1'
#
loop_
_entity.id
_entity.type
_entity.pdbx_description
1 polymer ?
#
loop_
_entity_poly.entity_id
_entity_poly.type
_entity_poly.pdbx_seq_one_letter_code
_entity_poly.pdbx_strand_id
1 'polypeptide(L)' 'MLKTIQGTYKNGKIELDEIPQGITESQVFVTFLETKTTTWPKTIMEYQGVEENIIFESYRDELLPPKEIEL' A
#
# COMPACT_ATOMS: atom_id res chain seq x y z
N MET A 1 17.55 0.98 23.04
CA MET A 1 16.34 0.52 22.31
C MET A 1 15.98 1.60 21.31
N LEU A 2 15.76 1.25 20.03
CA LEU A 2 15.34 2.22 19.02
C LEU A 2 13.88 2.61 19.28
N LYS A 3 13.57 3.91 19.22
CA LYS A 3 12.22 4.45 19.29
C LYS A 3 11.97 5.25 18.01
N THR A 4 10.79 5.08 17.43
CA THR A 4 10.34 5.83 16.26
C THR A 4 9.19 6.73 16.69
N ILE A 5 9.32 8.02 16.41
CA ILE A 5 8.33 9.05 16.73
C ILE A 5 7.92 9.71 15.42
N GLN A 6 6.62 9.88 15.23
CA GLN A 6 6.10 10.64 14.09
C GLN A 6 6.30 12.14 14.32
N GLY A 7 6.54 12.87 13.24
CA GLY A 7 6.61 14.32 13.30
C GLY A 7 6.41 14.94 11.92
N THR A 8 6.24 16.26 11.92
CA THR A 8 6.06 17.05 10.71
C THR A 8 7.28 17.95 10.47
N TYR A 9 7.81 17.93 9.25
CA TYR A 9 8.81 18.91 8.83
C TYR A 9 8.15 20.13 8.23
N LYS A 10 8.45 21.32 8.78
CA LYS A 10 7.94 22.60 8.28
C LYS A 10 8.97 23.70 8.49
N ASN A 11 9.31 24.42 7.42
CA ASN A 11 10.19 25.59 7.46
C ASN A 11 11.56 25.32 8.13
N GLY A 12 12.20 24.19 7.85
CA GLY A 12 13.51 23.84 8.44
C GLY A 12 13.44 23.29 9.87
N LYS A 13 12.24 23.09 10.42
CA LYS A 13 12.03 22.53 11.77
C LYS A 13 11.27 21.22 11.69
N ILE A 14 11.61 20.30 12.59
CA ILE A 14 10.87 19.05 12.81
C ILE A 14 10.08 19.22 14.11
N GLU A 15 8.77 19.14 14.01
CA GLU A 15 7.84 19.15 15.14
C GLU A 15 7.44 17.69 15.40
N LEU A 16 7.82 17.15 16.56
CA LEU A 16 7.46 15.78 16.94
C LEU A 16 6.05 15.74 17.53
N ASP A 17 5.27 14.72 17.17
CA ASP A 17 3.91 14.54 17.70
C ASP A 17 3.91 14.15 19.19
N GLU A 18 5.02 13.59 19.67
CA GLU A 18 5.26 13.28 21.08
C GLU A 18 6.70 13.56 21.52
N ILE A 19 6.88 13.89 22.79
CA ILE A 19 8.20 14.07 23.40
C ILE A 19 8.70 12.70 23.88
N PRO A 20 9.86 12.22 23.42
CA PRO A 20 10.43 10.97 23.91
C PRO A 20 10.71 11.04 25.42
N GLN A 21 9.99 10.26 26.20
CA GLN A 21 10.25 10.14 27.64
C GLN A 21 11.52 9.34 27.92
N GLY A 22 12.31 9.82 28.88
CA GLY A 22 13.53 9.16 29.38
C GLY A 22 14.75 9.29 28.46
N ILE A 23 14.72 10.21 27.49
CA ILE A 23 15.86 10.49 26.61
C ILE A 23 16.28 11.95 26.82
N THR A 24 17.48 12.15 27.39
CA THR A 24 18.06 13.48 27.56
C THR A 24 18.87 13.90 26.34
N GLU A 25 19.62 12.96 25.75
CA GLU A 25 20.44 13.16 24.55
C GLU A 25 20.53 11.83 23.78
N SER A 26 20.45 11.88 22.44
CA SER A 26 20.63 10.72 21.55
C SER A 26 20.91 11.18 20.12
N GLN A 27 21.64 10.37 19.35
CA GLN A 27 21.76 10.53 17.91
C GLN A 27 20.44 10.20 17.21
N VAL A 28 20.08 10.96 16.17
CA VAL A 28 18.85 10.79 15.38
C VAL A 28 19.18 10.79 13.88
N PHE A 29 18.50 9.93 13.13
CA PHE A 29 18.50 9.95 11.67
C PHE A 29 17.13 10.43 11.18
N VAL A 30 17.13 11.31 10.17
CA VAL A 30 15.90 11.86 9.59
C VAL A 30 15.80 11.37 8.15
N THR A 31 14.65 10.79 7.78
CA THR A 31 14.33 10.36 6.43
C THR A 31 13.07 11.07 5.97
N PHE A 32 13.15 11.77 4.83
CA PHE A 32 12.00 12.44 4.24
C PHE A 32 11.24 11.45 3.35
N LEU A 33 9.95 11.29 3.62
CA LEU A 33 9.08 10.51 2.75
C LEU A 33 8.72 11.36 1.53
N GLU A 34 8.91 10.81 0.34
CA GLU A 34 8.41 11.42 -0.87
C GLU A 34 6.88 11.53 -0.79
N THR A 35 6.35 12.75 -0.90
CA THR A 35 4.93 12.94 -1.19
C THR A 35 4.72 12.59 -2.66
N LYS A 36 4.67 11.30 -2.98
CA LYS A 36 4.23 10.87 -4.30
C LYS A 36 2.83 11.40 -4.47
N THR A 37 2.63 12.30 -5.42
CA THR A 37 1.28 12.64 -5.86
C THR A 37 0.62 11.34 -6.29
N THR A 38 -0.50 11.00 -5.67
CA THR A 38 -1.39 9.89 -6.06
C THR A 38 -2.08 10.15 -7.40
N THR A 39 -1.42 10.90 -8.28
CA THR A 39 -1.80 11.07 -9.67
C THR A 39 -1.39 9.80 -10.38
N TRP A 40 -2.34 8.88 -10.48
CA TRP A 40 -2.22 7.75 -11.40
C TRP A 40 -1.83 8.26 -12.79
N PRO A 41 -0.96 7.54 -13.52
CA PRO A 41 -0.68 7.85 -14.91
C PRO A 41 -1.97 8.12 -15.68
N LYS A 42 -1.94 9.16 -16.52
CA LYS A 42 -3.09 9.59 -17.32
C LYS A 42 -3.73 8.42 -18.08
N THR A 43 -2.89 7.50 -18.59
CA THR A 43 -3.29 6.24 -19.24
C THR A 43 -4.19 5.36 -18.37
N ILE A 44 -3.97 5.29 -17.06
CA ILE A 44 -4.81 4.53 -16.13
C ILE A 44 -6.12 5.26 -15.87
N MET A 45 -6.08 6.59 -15.74
CA MET A 45 -7.28 7.40 -15.54
C MET A 45 -8.19 7.46 -16.79
N GLU A 46 -7.62 7.32 -17.98
CA GLU A 46 -8.33 7.34 -19.27
C GLU A 46 -8.73 5.94 -19.76
N TYR A 47 -8.32 4.88 -19.07
CA TYR A 47 -8.71 3.53 -19.42
C TYR A 47 -10.21 3.33 -19.22
N GLN A 48 -10.95 3.19 -20.33
CA GLN A 48 -12.41 3.03 -20.35
C GLN A 48 -12.87 1.60 -19.97
N GLY A 49 -11.93 0.73 -19.58
CA GLY A 49 -12.19 -0.69 -19.51
C GLY A 49 -12.26 -1.31 -20.91
N VAL A 50 -12.11 -2.62 -20.96
CA VAL A 50 -12.67 -3.43 -22.05
C VAL A 50 -13.88 -4.11 -21.42
N GLU A 51 -14.98 -4.21 -22.15
CA GLU A 51 -16.10 -5.04 -21.75
C GLU A 51 -15.64 -6.50 -21.86
N GLU A 52 -14.87 -6.95 -20.86
CA GLU A 52 -14.60 -8.37 -20.67
C GLU A 52 -15.93 -8.98 -20.26
N ASN A 53 -16.65 -9.48 -21.26
CA ASN A 53 -17.65 -10.51 -21.05
C ASN A 53 -16.89 -11.76 -20.59
N ILE A 54 -16.46 -11.79 -19.32
CA ILE A 54 -16.13 -13.03 -18.65
C ILE A 54 -17.44 -13.81 -18.65
N ILE A 55 -17.61 -14.65 -19.67
CA ILE A 55 -18.69 -15.63 -19.73
C ILE A 55 -18.29 -16.67 -18.67
N PHE A 56 -18.76 -16.49 -17.44
CA PHE A 56 -18.48 -17.41 -16.34
C PHE A 56 -18.85 -18.86 -16.69
N GLU A 57 -19.78 -19.05 -17.64
CA GLU A 57 -20.15 -20.34 -18.20
C GLU A 57 -18.99 -21.06 -18.91
N SER A 58 -17.98 -20.36 -19.44
CA SER A 58 -16.83 -21.00 -20.09
C SER A 58 -15.93 -21.77 -19.13
N TYR A 59 -15.99 -21.44 -17.83
CA TYR A 59 -15.19 -22.09 -16.78
C TYR A 59 -15.98 -23.12 -15.97
N ARG A 60 -17.27 -23.31 -16.29
CA ARG A 60 -18.17 -24.15 -15.50
C ARG A 60 -17.68 -25.59 -15.40
N ASP A 61 -17.17 -26.13 -16.51
CA ASP A 61 -16.72 -27.52 -16.59
C ASP A 61 -15.39 -27.74 -15.85
N GLU A 62 -14.53 -26.72 -15.78
CA GLU A 62 -13.25 -26.74 -15.07
C GLU A 62 -13.42 -26.68 -13.54
N LEU A 63 -14.56 -26.18 -13.07
CA LEU A 63 -14.91 -26.10 -11.65
C LEU A 63 -15.70 -27.31 -11.15
N LEU A 64 -15.97 -28.29 -12.01
CA LEU A 64 -16.63 -29.52 -11.58
C LEU A 64 -15.68 -30.31 -10.67
N PRO A 65 -16.17 -30.89 -9.57
CA PRO A 65 -15.37 -31.79 -8.76
C PRO A 65 -14.87 -32.95 -9.66
N PRO A 66 -13.64 -33.45 -9.43
CA PRO A 66 -13.13 -34.62 -10.13
C PRO A 66 -14.15 -35.75 -10.06
N LYS A 67 -14.41 -36.41 -11.18
CA LYS A 67 -15.31 -37.58 -11.19
C LYS A 67 -14.70 -38.65 -10.29
N GLU A 68 -15.42 -39.00 -9.23
CA GLU A 68 -15.07 -40.16 -8.41
C GLU A 68 -15.10 -41.39 -9.32
N ILE A 69 -14.00 -42.12 -9.37
CA ILE A 69 -13.90 -43.38 -10.09
C ILE A 69 -14.61 -44.41 -9.21
N GLU A 70 -15.83 -44.80 -9.58
CA GLU A 70 -16.49 -45.96 -8.96
C GLU A 70 -15.68 -47.21 -9.32
N LEU A 71 -14.99 -47.78 -8.32
CA LEU A 71 -14.20 -49.01 -8.38
C LEU A 71 -15.04 -50.23 -8.01
#